data_AF-A0A819SW42-F1
#
_entry.id   AF-A0A819SW42-F1
#
_cell.length_a   1.000
_cell.length_b   1.000
_cell.length_c   1.000
_cell.angle_alpha   90.00
_cell.angle_beta   90.00
_cell.angle_gamma   90.00
#
_symmetry.space_group_name_H-M   'P 1'
#
loop_
_entity.id
_entity.type
_entity.pdbx_description
1 polymer ?
#
loop_
_entity_poly.entity_id
_entity_poly.type
_entity_poly.pdbx_seq_one_letter_code
_entity_poly.pdbx_strand_id
1 'polypeptide(L)'
;MATVVLLKIPEINIAPFMNDGSTKDEKEAVVTHIKNACEEIVFFIITGHGIPVETVEEVCSIAQQFFDWPLEKKNLLEGSGCGYLPMEKENLAATRNVNAPPDLKESFNISSRKEQNKWPDLLNFESICMNYFDKMVKLASVIMQIFALALELPINYFNEYITPPNVVLRFLNYPKITHQPLPQQLRAAEHTDYGTITIVRSDSPGLQVQDRNKNWID
;
A
#
# COMPACT_ATOMS: atom_id res chain seq x y z
N MET A 1 27.08 -24.84 11.16
CA MET A 1 26.57 -23.48 11.39
C MET A 1 25.81 -23.08 10.16
N ALA A 2 24.47 -23.05 10.23
CA ALA A 2 23.66 -22.57 9.12
C ALA A 2 23.81 -21.05 9.05
N THR A 3 24.32 -20.55 7.94
CA THR A 3 24.36 -19.12 7.64
C THR A 3 22.91 -18.63 7.63
N VAL A 4 22.52 -17.86 8.63
CA VAL A 4 21.26 -17.10 8.56
C VAL A 4 21.50 -16.04 7.50
N VAL A 5 21.06 -16.34 6.28
CA VAL A 5 20.94 -15.32 5.25
C VAL A 5 19.87 -14.37 5.78
N LEU A 6 20.27 -13.16 6.18
CA LEU A 6 19.33 -12.07 6.33
C LEU A 6 18.65 -11.90 4.96
N LEU A 7 17.43 -12.41 4.84
CA LEU A 7 16.59 -12.17 3.68
C LEU A 7 16.33 -10.66 3.64
N LYS A 8 17.08 -9.96 2.79
CA LYS A 8 16.85 -8.56 2.48
C LYS A 8 15.69 -8.52 1.49
N ILE A 9 14.68 -7.69 1.75
CA ILE A 9 13.63 -7.41 0.77
C ILE A 9 14.28 -6.91 -0.52
N PRO A 10 14.03 -7.55 -1.69
CA PRO A 10 14.67 -7.17 -2.92
C PRO A 10 14.20 -5.79 -3.37
N GLU A 11 15.15 -4.95 -3.79
CA GLU A 11 14.89 -3.65 -4.40
C GLU A 11 15.02 -3.79 -5.90
N ILE A 12 13.96 -3.42 -6.63
CA ILE A 12 13.85 -3.62 -8.07
C ILE A 12 13.54 -2.29 -8.75
N ASN A 13 14.47 -1.84 -9.59
CA ASN A 13 14.28 -0.67 -10.43
C ASN A 13 13.46 -1.04 -11.68
N ILE A 14 12.26 -0.47 -11.80
CA ILE A 14 11.34 -0.74 -12.94
C ILE A 14 11.46 0.28 -14.07
N ALA A 15 12.34 1.29 -13.97
CA ALA A 15 12.52 2.30 -15.01
C ALA A 15 12.80 1.72 -16.40
N PRO A 16 13.64 0.67 -16.56
CA PRO A 16 13.86 0.07 -17.88
C PRO A 16 12.58 -0.51 -18.51
N PHE A 17 11.68 -1.06 -17.70
CA PHE A 17 10.41 -1.60 -18.20
C PHE A 17 9.51 -0.50 -18.77
N MET A 18 9.48 0.65 -18.10
CA MET A 18 8.63 1.79 -18.47
C MET A 18 9.23 2.68 -19.58
N ASN A 19 10.51 2.49 -19.93
CA ASN A 19 11.19 3.28 -20.94
C ASN A 19 11.02 2.65 -22.33
N ASP A 20 10.49 3.39 -23.30
CA ASP A 20 10.36 2.92 -24.68
C ASP A 20 11.72 2.72 -25.36
N GLY A 21 12.76 3.42 -24.92
CA GLY A 21 14.12 3.29 -25.45
C GLY A 21 14.92 2.09 -24.89
N SER A 22 14.39 1.38 -23.90
CA SER A 22 15.09 0.23 -23.30
C SER A 22 15.09 -0.99 -24.21
N THR A 23 16.17 -1.77 -24.15
CA THR A 23 16.31 -2.99 -24.94
C THR A 23 15.34 -4.07 -24.44
N LYS A 24 15.09 -5.08 -25.30
CA LYS A 24 14.27 -6.23 -24.90
C LYS A 24 14.84 -6.92 -23.66
N ASP A 25 16.15 -7.15 -23.63
CA ASP A 25 16.85 -7.82 -22.53
C ASP A 25 16.74 -7.02 -21.21
N GLU A 26 16.81 -5.68 -21.28
CA GLU A 26 16.62 -4.82 -20.10
C GLU A 26 15.20 -4.95 -19.52
N LYS A 27 14.18 -5.00 -20.38
CA LYS A 27 12.78 -5.18 -19.94
C LYS A 27 12.56 -6.58 -19.37
N GLU A 28 13.11 -7.61 -20.01
CA GLU A 28 13.03 -9.00 -19.55
C GLU A 28 13.72 -9.19 -18.19
N ALA A 29 14.86 -8.52 -17.95
CA ALA A 29 15.53 -8.57 -16.66
C ALA A 29 14.65 -8.05 -15.51
N VAL A 30 13.88 -6.98 -15.73
CA VAL A 30 12.90 -6.48 -14.73
C VAL A 30 11.83 -7.52 -14.45
N VAL A 31 11.29 -8.16 -15.50
CA VAL A 31 10.28 -9.23 -15.37
C VAL A 31 10.83 -10.41 -14.57
N THR A 32 12.05 -10.86 -14.86
CA THR A 32 12.71 -11.95 -14.13
C THR A 32 12.94 -11.60 -12.66
N HIS A 33 13.42 -10.40 -12.34
CA HIS A 33 13.63 -10.00 -10.95
C HIS A 33 12.33 -9.97 -10.14
N ILE A 34 11.25 -9.44 -10.73
CA ILE A 34 9.93 -9.43 -10.07
C ILE A 34 9.39 -10.85 -9.89
N LYS A 35 9.52 -11.71 -10.91
CA LYS A 35 9.15 -13.13 -10.80
C LYS A 35 9.83 -13.80 -9.61
N ASN A 36 11.15 -13.67 -9.51
CA ASN A 36 11.93 -14.27 -8.43
C ASN A 36 11.50 -13.73 -7.06
N ALA A 37 11.29 -12.41 -6.94
CA ALA A 37 10.83 -11.82 -5.68
C ALA A 37 9.44 -12.32 -5.25
N CYS A 38 8.52 -12.50 -6.20
CA CYS A 38 7.21 -13.10 -5.96
C CYS A 38 7.31 -14.58 -5.55
N GLU A 39 8.23 -15.35 -6.15
CA GLU A 39 8.42 -16.77 -5.83
C GLU A 39 9.15 -17.00 -4.49
N GLU A 40 9.90 -16.02 -3.99
CA GLU A 40 10.65 -16.14 -2.73
C GLU A 40 9.90 -15.55 -1.53
N ILE A 41 9.65 -14.23 -1.55
CA ILE A 41 9.16 -13.46 -0.39
C ILE A 41 7.74 -12.92 -0.62
N VAL A 42 7.26 -12.84 -1.87
CA VAL A 42 5.96 -12.20 -2.21
C VAL A 42 5.93 -10.71 -1.82
N PHE A 43 7.10 -10.10 -1.58
CA PHE A 43 7.25 -8.71 -1.19
C PHE A 43 8.56 -8.16 -1.78
N PHE A 44 8.52 -6.94 -2.32
CA PHE A 44 9.67 -6.27 -2.92
C PHE A 44 9.51 -4.75 -2.89
N ILE A 45 10.63 -4.05 -2.89
CA ILE A 45 10.68 -2.59 -3.00
C ILE A 45 10.82 -2.23 -4.46
N ILE A 46 10.01 -1.29 -4.94
CA ILE A 46 10.13 -0.77 -6.31
C ILE A 46 10.81 0.60 -6.31
N THR A 47 11.73 0.81 -7.25
CA THR A 47 12.34 2.12 -7.54
C THR A 47 12.21 2.45 -9.03
N GLY A 48 12.48 3.70 -9.40
CA GLY A 48 12.38 4.14 -10.79
C GLY A 48 10.97 4.15 -11.36
N HIS A 49 9.93 4.14 -10.51
CA HIS A 49 8.51 4.15 -10.90
C HIS A 49 8.00 5.51 -11.43
N GLY A 50 8.83 6.55 -11.43
CA GLY A 50 8.56 7.82 -12.12
C GLY A 50 7.44 8.69 -11.51
N ILE A 51 7.01 8.41 -10.27
CA ILE A 51 6.06 9.28 -9.57
C ILE A 51 6.84 10.47 -9.00
N PRO A 52 6.47 11.72 -9.33
CA PRO A 52 7.17 12.91 -8.81
C PRO A 52 7.11 12.97 -7.29
N VAL A 53 8.22 13.36 -6.67
CA VAL A 53 8.33 13.48 -5.20
C VAL A 53 7.32 14.49 -4.68
N GLU A 54 7.11 15.58 -5.41
CA GLU A 54 6.17 16.65 -5.06
C GLU A 54 4.73 16.14 -4.98
N THR A 55 4.33 15.22 -5.87
CA THR A 55 2.99 14.60 -5.80
C THR A 55 2.84 13.76 -4.53
N VAL A 56 3.90 13.07 -4.11
CA VAL A 56 3.90 12.27 -2.87
C VAL A 56 3.84 13.20 -1.65
N GLU A 57 4.64 14.26 -1.63
CA GLU A 57 4.67 15.23 -0.55
C GLU A 57 3.33 15.97 -0.40
N GLU A 58 2.71 16.38 -1.51
CA GLU A 58 1.39 17.01 -1.51
C GLU A 58 0.31 16.11 -0.89
N VAL A 59 0.24 14.84 -1.31
CA VAL A 59 -0.79 13.93 -0.79
C VAL A 59 -0.55 13.56 0.68
N CYS A 60 0.71 13.43 1.10
CA CYS A 60 1.02 13.18 2.50
C CYS A 60 0.74 14.41 3.37
N SER A 61 1.06 15.61 2.90
CA SER A 61 0.75 16.86 3.60
C SER A 61 -0.74 17.05 3.79
N ILE A 62 -1.55 16.82 2.75
CA ILE A 62 -3.00 17.02 2.84
C ILE A 62 -3.66 15.95 3.73
N ALA A 63 -3.15 14.70 3.71
CA ALA A 63 -3.59 13.66 4.63
C ALA A 63 -3.25 13.99 6.09
N GLN A 64 -2.04 14.51 6.36
CA GLN A 64 -1.65 14.95 7.71
C GLN A 64 -2.54 16.09 8.21
N GLN A 65 -2.81 17.09 7.36
CA GLN A 65 -3.73 18.19 7.71
C GLN A 65 -5.13 17.68 8.08
N PHE A 66 -5.61 16.62 7.42
CA PHE A 66 -6.84 15.95 7.80
C PHE A 66 -6.73 15.24 9.16
N PHE A 67 -5.67 14.48 9.41
CA PHE A 67 -5.51 13.77 10.68
C PHE A 67 -5.27 14.71 11.88
N ASP A 68 -4.75 15.92 11.65
CA ASP A 68 -4.60 16.97 12.66
C ASP A 68 -5.91 17.66 13.03
N TRP A 69 -7.02 17.36 12.33
CA TRP A 69 -8.33 17.91 12.70
C TRP A 69 -8.81 17.42 14.07
N PRO A 70 -9.67 18.21 14.75
CA PRO A 70 -10.40 17.74 15.92
C PRO A 70 -11.14 16.43 15.63
N LEU A 71 -11.08 15.49 16.57
CA LEU A 71 -11.70 14.16 16.43
C LEU A 71 -13.18 14.25 16.05
N GLU A 72 -13.92 15.18 16.66
CA GLU A 72 -15.33 15.41 16.36
C GLU A 72 -15.57 15.71 14.88
N LYS A 73 -14.70 16.51 14.24
CA LYS A 73 -14.78 16.83 12.82
C LYS A 73 -14.44 15.62 11.96
N LYS A 74 -13.43 14.83 12.33
CA LYS A 74 -13.07 13.59 11.62
C LYS A 74 -14.20 12.55 11.69
N ASN A 75 -14.86 12.40 12.84
CA ASN A 75 -15.97 11.47 13.05
C ASN A 75 -17.19 11.75 12.16
N LEU A 76 -17.40 12.99 11.70
CA LEU A 76 -18.46 13.30 10.73
C LEU A 76 -18.24 12.60 9.37
N LEU A 77 -16.99 12.26 9.05
CA LEU A 77 -16.62 11.56 7.82
C LEU A 77 -16.48 10.05 8.03
N GLU A 78 -16.87 9.52 9.19
CA GLU A 78 -16.80 8.08 9.45
C GLU A 78 -17.65 7.29 8.45
N GLY A 79 -17.16 6.18 7.93
CA GLY A 79 -17.93 5.36 7.00
C GLY A 79 -17.55 3.88 6.99
N SER A 80 -18.46 3.08 6.45
CA SER A 80 -18.25 1.65 6.23
C SER A 80 -17.53 1.46 4.90
N GLY A 81 -16.25 1.07 4.95
CA GLY A 81 -15.40 0.87 3.78
C GLY A 81 -14.69 2.14 3.29
N CYS A 82 -15.41 3.24 3.08
CA CYS A 82 -14.87 4.53 2.64
C CYS A 82 -15.08 5.63 3.68
N GLY A 83 -14.16 6.60 3.75
CA GLY A 83 -14.14 7.65 4.76
C GLY A 83 -13.23 7.32 5.94
N TYR A 84 -13.46 8.00 7.06
CA TYR A 84 -12.64 7.93 8.26
C TYR A 84 -12.92 6.67 9.10
N LEU A 85 -11.89 6.04 9.66
CA LEU A 85 -12.00 5.06 10.72
C LEU A 85 -11.16 5.53 11.92
N PRO A 86 -11.77 5.77 13.10
CA PRO A 86 -11.06 6.24 14.27
C PRO A 86 -10.11 5.20 14.87
N MET A 87 -9.24 5.71 15.76
CA MET A 87 -8.36 4.92 16.62
C MET A 87 -9.08 3.75 17.27
N GLU A 88 -8.42 2.60 17.33
CA GLU A 88 -8.89 1.39 18.01
C GLU A 88 -10.22 0.83 17.44
N LYS A 89 -10.56 1.17 16.20
CA LYS A 89 -11.75 0.62 15.52
C LYS A 89 -11.47 -0.59 14.65
N GLU A 90 -10.31 -0.63 13.99
CA GLU A 90 -9.90 -1.79 13.20
C GLU A 90 -9.20 -2.82 14.08
N ASN A 91 -9.50 -4.10 13.88
CA ASN A 91 -8.86 -5.20 14.59
C ASN A 91 -8.39 -6.24 13.58
N LEU A 92 -7.18 -6.05 13.06
CA LEU A 92 -6.59 -6.97 12.09
C LEU A 92 -6.33 -8.37 12.68
N ALA A 93 -5.99 -8.46 13.97
CA ALA A 93 -5.77 -9.75 14.64
C ALA A 93 -7.01 -10.65 14.61
N ALA A 94 -8.20 -10.06 14.75
CA ALA A 94 -9.47 -10.78 14.67
C ALA A 94 -9.69 -11.44 13.29
N THR A 95 -9.13 -10.89 12.21
CA THR A 95 -9.21 -11.50 10.87
C THR A 95 -8.45 -12.83 10.77
N ARG A 96 -7.53 -13.07 11.71
CA ARG A 96 -6.80 -14.33 11.88
C ARG A 96 -7.32 -15.17 13.05
N ASN A 97 -8.49 -14.83 13.61
CA ASN A 97 -9.06 -15.44 14.81
C ASN A 97 -8.15 -15.33 16.04
N VAL A 98 -7.32 -14.28 16.12
CA VAL A 98 -6.48 -13.98 17.28
C VAL A 98 -7.22 -13.00 18.17
N ASN A 99 -7.36 -13.33 19.45
CA ASN A 99 -7.99 -12.45 20.44
C ASN A 99 -6.96 -11.44 20.98
N ALA A 100 -6.82 -10.32 20.27
CA ALA A 100 -5.97 -9.19 20.68
C ALA A 100 -6.75 -7.86 20.63
N PRO A 101 -6.31 -6.84 21.38
CA PRO A 101 -6.93 -5.52 21.35
C PRO A 101 -6.87 -4.87 19.95
N PRO A 102 -7.79 -3.93 19.63
CA PRO A 102 -7.78 -3.22 18.35
C PRO A 102 -6.49 -2.45 18.07
N ASP A 103 -6.23 -2.23 16.79
CA ASP A 103 -5.01 -1.62 16.28
C ASP A 103 -4.88 -0.14 16.68
N LEU A 104 -3.67 0.27 17.05
CA LEU A 104 -3.33 1.64 17.46
C LEU A 104 -3.04 2.56 16.26
N LYS A 105 -4.06 2.70 15.40
CA LYS A 105 -4.04 3.55 14.21
C LYS A 105 -5.42 4.12 13.90
N GLU A 106 -5.43 5.23 13.18
CA GLU A 106 -6.62 5.75 12.50
C GLU A 106 -6.38 5.71 10.98
N SER A 107 -7.45 5.70 10.19
CA SER A 107 -7.32 5.65 8.74
C SER A 107 -8.38 6.47 8.00
N PHE A 108 -8.09 6.76 6.73
CA PHE A 108 -9.04 7.40 5.84
C PHE A 108 -8.97 6.74 4.45
N ASN A 109 -10.09 6.20 3.99
CA ASN A 109 -10.19 5.41 2.76
C ASN A 109 -10.92 6.18 1.66
N ILE A 110 -10.35 6.17 0.46
CA ILE A 110 -10.91 6.74 -0.78
C ILE A 110 -11.05 5.62 -1.80
N SER A 111 -12.25 5.43 -2.35
CA SER A 111 -12.58 4.44 -3.37
C SER A 111 -12.50 5.04 -4.78
N SER A 112 -12.25 4.17 -5.78
CA SER A 112 -12.44 4.50 -7.20
C SER A 112 -13.89 4.87 -7.53
N ARG A 113 -14.84 4.42 -6.71
CA ARG A 113 -16.27 4.74 -6.82
C ARG A 113 -16.57 6.05 -6.09
N LYS A 114 -16.51 7.17 -6.83
CA LYS A 114 -16.58 8.53 -6.28
C LYS A 114 -17.81 8.78 -5.41
N GLU A 115 -18.93 8.16 -5.73
CA GLU A 115 -20.19 8.26 -4.97
C GLU A 115 -20.10 7.67 -3.55
N GLN A 116 -19.08 6.85 -3.26
CA GLN A 116 -18.84 6.28 -1.93
C GLN A 116 -17.97 7.19 -1.05
N ASN A 117 -17.30 8.18 -1.64
CA ASN A 117 -16.30 8.97 -0.95
C ASN A 117 -16.93 10.09 -0.11
N LYS A 118 -16.35 10.33 1.07
CA LYS A 118 -16.74 11.40 1.99
C LYS A 118 -15.62 12.43 2.09
N TRP A 119 -15.66 13.47 1.28
CA TRP A 119 -14.56 14.42 1.17
C TRP A 119 -14.47 15.36 2.39
N PRO A 120 -13.29 15.51 3.01
CA PRO A 120 -13.06 16.57 3.98
C PRO A 120 -13.22 17.95 3.33
N ASP A 121 -13.81 18.89 4.08
CA ASP A 121 -13.78 20.32 3.80
C ASP A 121 -12.37 20.91 4.03
N LEU A 122 -11.42 20.46 3.22
CA LEU A 122 -10.05 20.94 3.08
C LEU A 122 -9.86 21.37 1.63
N LEU A 123 -9.31 22.57 1.43
CA LEU A 123 -9.06 23.10 0.09
C LEU A 123 -8.21 22.10 -0.72
N ASN A 124 -8.68 21.79 -1.93
CA ASN A 124 -8.02 20.89 -2.89
C ASN A 124 -7.85 19.42 -2.44
N PHE A 125 -8.43 18.99 -1.32
CA PHE A 125 -8.25 17.62 -0.80
C PHE A 125 -8.61 16.56 -1.85
N GLU A 126 -9.83 16.62 -2.39
CA GLU A 126 -10.27 15.69 -3.43
C GLU A 126 -9.32 15.68 -4.63
N SER A 127 -8.98 16.84 -5.18
CA SER A 127 -8.13 16.95 -6.37
C SER A 127 -6.72 16.40 -6.15
N ILE A 128 -6.10 16.68 -5.00
CA ILE A 128 -4.75 16.19 -4.67
C ILE A 128 -4.77 14.68 -4.50
N CYS A 129 -5.73 14.15 -3.73
CA CYS A 129 -5.87 12.71 -3.52
C CYS A 129 -6.15 11.97 -4.82
N MET A 130 -7.04 12.49 -5.68
CA MET A 130 -7.36 11.86 -6.97
C MET A 130 -6.19 11.93 -7.97
N ASN A 131 -5.39 13.00 -7.97
CA ASN A 131 -4.17 13.05 -8.78
C ASN A 131 -3.17 11.95 -8.38
N TYR A 132 -2.97 11.74 -7.07
CA TYR A 132 -2.13 10.64 -6.59
C TYR A 132 -2.74 9.26 -6.89
N PHE A 133 -4.06 9.11 -6.67
CA PHE A 133 -4.82 7.91 -6.96
C PHE A 133 -4.63 7.44 -8.40
N ASP A 134 -4.80 8.34 -9.37
CA ASP A 134 -4.68 8.03 -10.80
C ASP A 134 -3.24 7.59 -11.16
N LYS A 135 -2.23 8.16 -10.50
CA LYS A 135 -0.83 7.72 -10.67
C LYS A 135 -0.61 6.32 -10.09
N MET A 136 -1.18 6.01 -8.92
CA MET A 136 -1.09 4.66 -8.35
C MET A 136 -1.81 3.62 -9.20
N VAL A 137 -2.98 3.94 -9.76
CA VAL A 137 -3.71 3.04 -10.67
C VAL A 137 -2.87 2.73 -11.92
N LYS A 138 -2.20 3.75 -12.50
CA LYS A 138 -1.31 3.54 -13.64
C LYS A 138 -0.10 2.68 -13.27
N LEU A 139 0.53 2.94 -12.12
CA LEU A 139 1.65 2.13 -11.64
C LEU A 139 1.23 0.68 -11.37
N ALA A 140 0.07 0.47 -10.73
CA ALA A 140 -0.51 -0.85 -10.52
C ALA A 140 -0.72 -1.58 -11.85
N SER A 141 -1.23 -0.90 -12.87
CA SER A 141 -1.38 -1.48 -14.22
C SER A 141 -0.03 -1.90 -14.82
N VAL A 142 1.03 -1.11 -14.65
CA VAL A 142 2.39 -1.48 -15.10
C VAL A 142 2.87 -2.75 -14.37
N ILE A 143 2.69 -2.83 -13.05
CA ILE A 143 3.07 -4.02 -12.27
C ILE A 143 2.28 -5.25 -12.74
N MET A 144 0.98 -5.10 -13.01
CA MET A 144 0.16 -6.18 -13.57
C MET A 144 0.64 -6.64 -14.96
N GLN A 145 1.12 -5.72 -15.81
CA GLN A 145 1.72 -6.08 -17.10
C GLN A 145 3.02 -6.89 -16.92
N ILE A 146 3.85 -6.50 -15.95
CA ILE A 146 5.05 -7.26 -15.59
C ILE A 146 4.68 -8.66 -15.09
N PHE A 147 3.66 -8.78 -14.24
CA PHE A 147 3.15 -10.08 -13.78
C PHE A 147 2.63 -10.94 -14.93
N ALA A 148 1.92 -10.35 -15.90
CA ALA A 148 1.45 -11.10 -17.07
C ALA A 148 2.62 -11.72 -17.82
N LEU A 149 3.68 -10.95 -18.08
CA LEU A 149 4.87 -11.44 -18.74
C LEU A 149 5.64 -12.48 -17.90
N ALA A 150 5.72 -12.29 -16.59
CA ALA A 150 6.36 -13.26 -15.68
C ALA A 150 5.65 -14.62 -15.66
N LEU A 151 4.34 -14.61 -15.91
CA LEU A 151 3.47 -15.77 -16.07
C LEU A 151 3.41 -16.30 -17.52
N GLU A 152 4.21 -15.75 -18.42
CA GLU A 152 4.25 -16.12 -19.85
C GLU A 152 2.91 -15.89 -20.57
N LEU A 153 2.17 -14.87 -20.14
CA LEU A 153 0.91 -14.41 -20.73
C LEU A 153 1.12 -13.17 -21.60
N PRO A 154 0.15 -12.83 -22.49
CA PRO A 154 0.15 -11.55 -23.19
C PRO A 154 0.26 -10.37 -22.21
N ILE A 155 1.05 -9.34 -22.53
CA ILE A 155 1.30 -8.20 -21.62
C ILE A 155 0.01 -7.54 -21.09
N ASN A 156 -1.05 -7.53 -21.90
CA ASN A 156 -2.33 -6.94 -21.60
C ASN A 156 -3.36 -7.92 -21.01
N TYR A 157 -2.95 -9.14 -20.64
CA TYR A 157 -3.85 -10.20 -20.19
C TYR A 157 -4.76 -9.76 -19.04
N PHE A 158 -4.23 -9.01 -18.06
CA PHE A 158 -5.02 -8.60 -16.89
C PHE A 158 -5.94 -7.40 -17.15
N ASN A 159 -5.82 -6.70 -18.28
CA ASN A 159 -6.49 -5.42 -18.50
C ASN A 159 -8.02 -5.50 -18.36
N GLU A 160 -8.64 -6.58 -18.85
CA GLU A 160 -10.09 -6.76 -18.75
C GLU A 160 -10.57 -7.03 -17.32
N TYR A 161 -9.71 -7.57 -16.46
CA TYR A 161 -10.05 -7.91 -15.08
C TYR A 161 -9.83 -6.74 -14.10
N ILE A 162 -8.97 -5.80 -14.47
CA ILE A 162 -8.64 -4.62 -13.66
C ILE A 162 -9.31 -3.33 -14.18
N THR A 163 -10.14 -3.43 -15.21
CA THR A 163 -10.88 -2.31 -15.82
C THR A 163 -12.39 -2.56 -15.76
N PRO A 164 -13.19 -1.65 -15.18
CA PRO A 164 -12.77 -0.45 -14.46
C PRO A 164 -12.04 -0.78 -13.16
N PRO A 165 -11.16 0.11 -12.66
CA PRO A 165 -10.41 -0.16 -11.43
C PRO A 165 -11.35 -0.25 -10.23
N ASN A 166 -11.17 -1.30 -9.43
CA ASN A 166 -11.79 -1.45 -8.11
C ASN A 166 -10.71 -1.32 -7.03
N VAL A 167 -10.35 -0.07 -6.71
CA VAL A 167 -9.17 0.27 -5.91
C VAL A 167 -9.56 1.16 -4.74
N VAL A 168 -8.89 0.97 -3.61
CA VAL A 168 -8.98 1.85 -2.45
C VAL A 168 -7.61 2.45 -2.18
N LEU A 169 -7.53 3.78 -2.12
CA LEU A 169 -6.41 4.50 -1.55
C LEU A 169 -6.68 4.66 -0.06
N ARG A 170 -5.75 4.20 0.76
CA ARG A 170 -5.86 4.24 2.23
C ARG A 170 -4.74 5.08 2.80
N PHE A 171 -5.11 6.14 3.53
CA PHE A 171 -4.20 6.85 4.41
C PHE A 171 -4.23 6.22 5.80
N LEU A 172 -3.06 6.08 6.41
CA LEU A 172 -2.88 5.54 7.75
C LEU A 172 -2.13 6.56 8.59
N ASN A 173 -2.62 6.83 9.80
CA ASN A 173 -1.90 7.62 10.78
C ASN A 173 -1.67 6.79 12.06
N TYR A 174 -0.43 6.77 12.51
CA TYR A 174 0.02 6.05 13.70
C TYR A 174 0.50 7.07 14.75
N PRO A 175 -0.42 7.71 15.50
CA PRO A 175 -0.08 8.82 16.39
C PRO A 175 0.89 8.40 17.48
N LYS A 176 1.68 9.34 18.02
CA LYS A 176 2.60 9.04 19.14
C LYS A 176 1.85 8.39 20.30
N ILE A 177 2.30 7.21 20.74
CA ILE A 177 1.76 6.55 21.93
C ILE A 177 2.25 7.28 23.18
N THR A 178 1.31 7.71 24.02
CA THR A 178 1.56 8.46 25.26
C THR A 178 1.34 7.63 26.53
N HIS A 179 0.88 6.39 26.38
CA HIS A 179 0.57 5.46 27.47
C HIS A 179 1.07 4.06 27.12
N GLN A 180 1.15 3.15 28.08
CA GLN A 180 1.56 1.78 27.77
C GLN A 180 0.45 1.07 26.98
N PRO A 181 0.74 0.51 25.78
CA PRO A 181 -0.22 -0.31 25.05
C PRO A 181 -0.68 -1.50 25.87
N LEU A 182 -1.89 -1.99 25.58
CA LEU A 182 -2.39 -3.23 26.16
C LEU A 182 -1.49 -4.41 25.75
N PRO A 183 -1.44 -5.50 26.54
CA PRO A 183 -0.70 -6.70 26.15
C PRO A 183 -1.11 -7.18 24.74
N GLN A 184 -0.12 -7.40 23.88
CA GLN A 184 -0.28 -7.83 22.48
C GLN A 184 -0.96 -6.81 21.54
N GLN A 185 -1.24 -5.59 22.00
CA GLN A 185 -1.78 -4.53 21.15
C GLN A 185 -0.68 -3.98 20.22
N LEU A 186 -0.96 -3.98 18.92
CA LEU A 186 -0.02 -3.56 17.88
C LEU A 186 -0.50 -2.29 17.19
N ARG A 187 0.41 -1.64 16.46
CA ARG A 187 0.08 -0.52 15.55
C ARG A 187 -0.85 -0.98 14.44
N ALA A 188 -0.50 -2.10 13.81
CA ALA A 188 -1.32 -2.88 12.91
C ALA A 188 -0.93 -4.33 13.10
N ALA A 189 -1.88 -5.21 13.41
CA ALA A 189 -1.58 -6.63 13.63
C ALA A 189 -1.26 -7.38 12.33
N GLU A 190 -0.69 -8.59 12.48
CA GLU A 190 -0.44 -9.52 11.37
C GLU A 190 -1.73 -9.80 10.58
N HIS A 191 -1.66 -9.69 9.27
CA HIS A 191 -2.74 -9.99 8.34
C HIS A 191 -2.19 -10.28 6.95
N THR A 192 -3.07 -10.69 6.04
CA THR A 192 -2.82 -10.72 4.60
C THR A 192 -3.79 -9.78 3.92
N ASP A 193 -3.34 -9.08 2.89
CA ASP A 193 -4.22 -8.24 2.09
C ASP A 193 -5.23 -9.08 1.28
N TYR A 194 -6.39 -8.49 0.99
CA TYR A 194 -7.46 -9.17 0.25
C TYR A 194 -7.39 -9.01 -1.27
N GLY A 195 -6.68 -7.97 -1.74
CA GLY A 195 -6.65 -7.56 -3.14
C GLY A 195 -5.60 -8.30 -3.98
N THR A 196 -5.45 -7.86 -5.23
CA THR A 196 -4.44 -8.42 -6.16
C THR A 196 -3.03 -7.98 -5.81
N ILE A 197 -2.84 -6.67 -5.57
CA ILE A 197 -1.57 -6.07 -5.12
C ILE A 197 -1.84 -4.91 -4.18
N THR A 198 -0.87 -4.65 -3.30
CA THR A 198 -0.82 -3.45 -2.46
C THR A 198 0.48 -2.71 -2.75
N ILE A 199 0.37 -1.42 -3.05
CA ILE A 199 1.52 -0.52 -3.13
C ILE A 199 1.51 0.31 -1.85
N VAL A 200 2.51 0.09 -1.01
CA VAL A 200 2.63 0.77 0.28
C VAL A 200 3.83 1.71 0.28
N ARG A 201 3.64 2.91 0.83
CA ARG A 201 4.69 3.84 1.21
C ARG A 201 4.65 4.00 2.72
N SER A 202 5.79 3.87 3.38
CA SER A 202 5.96 4.23 4.79
C SER A 202 6.97 5.37 4.93
N ASP A 203 6.73 6.29 5.84
CA ASP A 203 7.67 7.35 6.25
C ASP A 203 8.38 7.04 7.58
N SER A 204 8.01 5.90 8.20
CA SER A 204 8.45 5.50 9.53
C SER A 204 8.82 4.01 9.54
N PRO A 205 9.74 3.58 10.43
CA PRO A 205 10.01 2.16 10.63
C PRO A 205 8.80 1.45 11.27
N GLY A 206 8.73 0.13 11.13
CA GLY A 206 7.75 -0.71 11.84
C GLY A 206 6.90 -1.62 10.96
N LEU A 207 7.03 -1.53 9.63
CA LEU A 207 6.54 -2.59 8.75
C LEU A 207 7.41 -3.83 8.94
N GLN A 208 6.78 -5.00 9.05
CA GLN A 208 7.46 -6.28 9.07
C GLN A 208 6.77 -7.25 8.12
N VAL A 209 7.56 -8.07 7.42
CA VAL A 209 7.09 -9.09 6.48
C VAL A 209 7.48 -10.46 7.00
N GLN A 210 6.53 -11.40 7.01
CA GLN A 210 6.80 -12.78 7.41
C GLN A 210 7.27 -13.61 6.20
N ASP A 211 8.45 -14.19 6.28
CA ASP A 211 8.98 -15.09 5.24
C ASP A 211 8.30 -16.47 5.27
N ARG A 212 8.64 -17.33 4.30
CA ARG A 212 8.12 -18.71 4.21
C ARG A 212 8.52 -19.59 5.39
N ASN A 213 9.58 -19.24 6.13
CA ASN A 213 10.08 -19.96 7.30
C ASN A 213 9.50 -19.39 8.62
N LYS A 214 8.53 -18.47 8.56
CA LYS A 214 7.90 -17.82 9.72
C LYS A 214 8.81 -16.85 10.48
N ASN A 215 9.87 -16.36 9.86
CA ASN A 215 10.67 -15.28 10.40
C ASN A 215 10.10 -13.93 9.99
N TRP A 216 10.22 -12.94 10.86
CA TRP A 216 9.84 -11.56 10.57
C TRP A 216 11.05 -10.77 10.07
N ILE A 217 10.87 -10.07 8.96
CA ILE A 217 11.86 -9.21 8.29
C ILE A 217 11.39 -7.76 8.41
N ASP A 218 12.26 -6.86 8.88
CA ASP A 218 12.04 -5.41 8.89
C ASP A 218 12.29 -4.76 7.52
#